data_AF-A0A174UNH5-F1
#
_entry.id   AF-A0A174UNH5-F1
#
_cell.length_a   1.000
_cell.length_b   1.000
_cell.length_c   1.000
_cell.angle_alpha   90.00
_cell.angle_beta   90.00
_cell.angle_gamma   90.00
#
_symmetry.space_group_name_H-M   'P 1'
#
loop_
_entity.id
_entity.type
_entity.pdbx_description
1 polymer ?
#
loop_
_entity_poly.entity_id
_entity_poly.type
_entity_poly.pdbx_seq_one_letter_code
_entity_poly.pdbx_strand_id
1 'polypeptide(L)'
;MKKEWSKVFQVAVVFIGTIVGAGLASGKEISNFFTSFGPLSFICILFCGAFYIIISNMISKISIKYELESYSDVINKISPNFFGKITGLITTFYLICSASIILAGSGALINQFFGIPKIVGSIIMIVIALFFLLRGTDGLIEVNSFIVPTLILTISTITILYFVLCGDVFSIENILSFTPKKESGLALSTILYMGYNVLCFSGVLVPLSTRIKKTKTMTLGVFFGALGLTLLCLMINLLLTVNQPYIYDLEIPLLFVAKRFSPIIQALLLMVILLEMFSTEVSDIYSIAKTLEKTFRIGFKKGALLIILIAFPISQIGFGNLIATLYPLFGLLSLIFISQSIYFYFKNRKVLNNQK
;
A
#
# COMPACT_ATOMS: atom_id res chain seq x y z
N MET A 1 9.33 20.89 21.93
CA MET A 1 9.08 19.43 22.08
C MET A 1 7.73 18.99 21.53
N LYS A 2 6.58 19.55 21.96
CA LYS A 2 5.24 19.17 21.44
C LYS A 2 5.11 19.27 19.91
N LYS A 3 5.61 20.37 19.29
CA LYS A 3 5.60 20.55 17.83
C LYS A 3 6.44 19.51 17.06
N GLU A 4 7.51 18.98 17.66
CA GLU A 4 8.37 17.98 17.01
C GLU A 4 7.73 16.59 17.04
N TRP A 5 7.12 16.21 18.17
CA TRP A 5 6.38 14.95 18.27
C TRP A 5 5.14 14.91 17.38
N SER A 6 4.47 16.05 17.20
CA SER A 6 3.38 16.17 16.23
C SER A 6 3.84 15.88 14.79
N LYS A 7 5.02 16.36 14.38
CA LYS A 7 5.61 16.03 13.07
C LYS A 7 6.01 14.56 12.96
N VAL A 8 6.57 13.96 14.02
CA VAL A 8 6.87 12.52 14.07
C VAL A 8 5.60 11.70 13.84
N PHE A 9 4.52 12.06 14.54
CA PHE A 9 3.22 11.39 14.38
C PHE A 9 2.66 11.57 12.96
N GLN A 10 2.73 12.78 12.41
CA GLN A 10 2.31 13.04 11.02
C GLN A 10 3.07 12.15 10.03
N VAL A 11 4.40 12.06 10.15
CA VAL A 11 5.21 11.18 9.30
C VAL A 11 4.81 9.71 9.46
N ALA A 12 4.56 9.26 10.69
CA ALA A 12 4.15 7.87 10.95
C ALA A 12 2.79 7.53 10.31
N VAL A 13 1.78 8.39 10.48
CA VAL A 13 0.44 8.18 9.90
C VAL A 13 0.48 8.21 8.38
N VAL A 14 1.19 9.17 7.79
CA VAL A 14 1.37 9.24 6.33
C VAL A 14 2.09 8.00 5.81
N PHE A 15 3.14 7.54 6.50
CA PHE A 15 3.87 6.33 6.11
C PHE A 15 3.00 5.07 6.14
N ILE A 16 2.14 4.91 7.15
CA ILE A 16 1.20 3.80 7.19
C ILE A 16 0.19 3.92 6.05
N GLY A 17 -0.43 5.09 5.89
CA GLY A 17 -1.46 5.31 4.87
C GLY A 17 -1.00 5.13 3.44
N THR A 18 0.27 5.36 3.16
CA THR A 18 0.81 5.15 1.81
C THR A 18 1.08 3.68 1.49
N ILE A 19 1.18 2.80 2.49
CA ILE A 19 1.48 1.38 2.30
C ILE A 19 0.23 0.51 2.44
N VAL A 20 -0.70 0.87 3.33
CA VAL A 20 -1.91 0.08 3.55
C VAL A 20 -2.72 -0.05 2.26
N GLY A 21 -3.25 1.05 1.72
CA GLY A 21 -4.11 1.00 0.55
C GLY A 21 -5.25 -0.04 0.62
N ALA A 22 -5.90 -0.27 -0.51
CA ALA A 22 -7.06 -1.15 -0.58
C ALA A 22 -6.73 -2.65 -0.43
N GLY A 23 -5.59 -3.10 -0.92
CA GLY A 23 -5.24 -4.52 -0.94
C GLY A 23 -4.83 -5.05 0.44
N LEU A 24 -4.15 -4.26 1.26
CA LEU A 24 -3.87 -4.61 2.65
C LEU A 24 -5.15 -4.49 3.50
N ALA A 25 -5.91 -3.40 3.35
CA ALA A 25 -7.14 -3.17 4.13
C ALA A 25 -8.22 -4.23 3.88
N SER A 26 -8.27 -4.81 2.66
CA SER A 26 -9.13 -5.96 2.34
C SER A 26 -8.61 -7.30 2.88
N GLY A 27 -7.32 -7.37 3.23
CA GLY A 27 -6.59 -8.58 3.58
C GLY A 27 -6.13 -9.40 2.37
N LYS A 28 -6.43 -8.98 1.15
CA LYS A 28 -6.10 -9.76 -0.06
C LYS A 28 -4.60 -9.79 -0.32
N GLU A 29 -3.89 -8.69 -0.06
CA GLU A 29 -2.43 -8.64 -0.15
C GLU A 29 -1.77 -9.58 0.85
N ILE A 30 -2.11 -9.45 2.13
CA ILE A 30 -1.52 -10.26 3.20
C ILE A 30 -1.84 -11.75 2.98
N SER A 31 -3.06 -12.07 2.53
CA SER A 31 -3.42 -13.42 2.14
C SER A 31 -2.46 -13.99 1.07
N ASN A 32 -2.28 -13.25 -0.02
CA ASN A 32 -1.51 -13.69 -1.19
C ASN A 32 0.00 -13.80 -0.94
N PHE A 33 0.56 -12.83 -0.21
CA PHE A 33 2.00 -12.69 -0.01
C PHE A 33 2.54 -13.38 1.25
N PHE A 34 1.70 -13.59 2.26
CA PHE A 34 2.10 -14.07 3.58
C PHE A 34 1.24 -15.25 4.03
N THR A 35 -0.05 -15.06 4.28
CA THR A 35 -0.90 -16.08 4.93
C THR A 35 -0.93 -17.40 4.16
N SER A 36 -0.87 -17.38 2.82
CA SER A 36 -0.78 -18.59 1.99
C SER A 36 0.44 -19.49 2.28
N PHE A 37 1.46 -18.99 2.96
CA PHE A 37 2.69 -19.73 3.27
C PHE A 37 2.73 -20.26 4.72
N GLY A 38 1.62 -20.15 5.46
CA GLY A 38 1.51 -20.69 6.82
C GLY A 38 2.28 -19.88 7.88
N PRO A 39 2.65 -20.51 9.02
CA PRO A 39 3.11 -19.78 10.22
C PRO A 39 4.44 -19.04 10.07
N LEU A 40 5.32 -19.43 9.14
CA LEU A 40 6.56 -18.70 8.88
C LEU A 40 6.31 -17.27 8.35
N SER A 41 5.12 -17.01 7.83
CA SER A 41 4.70 -15.70 7.34
C SER A 41 4.82 -14.57 8.38
N PHE A 42 4.62 -14.86 9.67
CA PHE A 42 4.76 -13.87 10.75
C PHE A 42 6.19 -13.35 10.86
N ILE A 43 7.19 -14.22 10.73
CA ILE A 43 8.61 -13.84 10.76
C ILE A 43 8.96 -13.00 9.53
N CYS A 44 8.43 -13.35 8.36
CA CYS A 44 8.63 -12.58 7.14
C CYS A 44 8.02 -11.17 7.22
N ILE A 45 6.85 -11.01 7.86
CA ILE A 45 6.25 -9.69 8.11
C ILE A 45 7.14 -8.84 9.02
N LEU A 46 7.72 -9.41 10.07
CA LEU A 46 8.69 -8.70 10.92
C LEU A 46 9.93 -8.26 10.11
N PHE A 47 10.42 -9.12 9.23
CA PHE A 47 11.54 -8.81 8.34
C PHE A 47 11.21 -7.66 7.38
N CYS A 48 10.00 -7.63 6.80
CA CYS A 48 9.52 -6.50 6.00
C CYS A 48 9.55 -5.20 6.80
N GLY A 49 9.02 -5.20 8.03
CA GLY A 49 9.03 -4.05 8.92
C GLY A 49 10.43 -3.49 9.18
N ALA A 50 11.37 -4.37 9.54
CA ALA A 50 12.77 -3.99 9.75
C ALA A 50 13.41 -3.42 8.48
N PHE A 51 13.17 -4.04 7.33
CA PHE A 51 13.67 -3.56 6.05
C PHE A 51 13.11 -2.19 5.67
N TYR A 52 11.81 -1.97 5.86
CA TYR A 52 11.16 -0.68 5.60
C TYR A 52 11.78 0.44 6.42
N ILE A 53 12.12 0.20 7.69
CA ILE A 53 12.83 1.18 8.52
C ILE A 53 14.18 1.53 7.89
N ILE A 54 14.95 0.53 7.45
CA ILE A 54 16.30 0.74 6.90
C ILE A 54 16.24 1.52 5.59
N ILE A 55 15.48 1.03 4.61
CA ILE A 55 15.47 1.60 3.25
C ILE A 55 14.84 3.00 3.24
N SER A 56 13.77 3.22 4.02
CA SER A 56 13.12 4.53 4.12
C SER A 56 14.05 5.58 4.72
N ASN A 57 14.86 5.20 5.72
CA ASN A 57 15.88 6.09 6.29
C ASN A 57 16.97 6.45 5.27
N MET A 58 17.39 5.50 4.43
CA MET A 58 18.35 5.77 3.35
C MET A 58 17.77 6.76 2.34
N ILE A 59 16.56 6.50 1.84
CA ILE A 59 15.86 7.36 0.87
C ILE A 59 15.62 8.76 1.47
N SER A 60 15.18 8.84 2.73
CA SER A 60 14.90 10.12 3.40
C SER A 60 16.16 10.99 3.52
N LYS A 61 17.30 10.40 3.90
CA LYS A 61 18.58 11.12 3.99
C LYS A 61 19.07 11.61 2.63
N ILE A 62 18.96 10.77 1.60
CA ILE A 62 19.29 11.18 0.22
C ILE A 62 18.41 12.36 -0.20
N SER A 63 17.10 12.26 0.05
CA SER A 63 16.12 13.30 -0.32
C SER A 63 16.39 14.62 0.39
N ILE A 64 16.63 14.60 1.71
CA ILE A 64 16.96 15.81 2.48
C ILE A 64 18.29 16.42 2.01
N LYS A 65 19.31 15.60 1.74
CA LYS A 65 20.64 16.11 1.34
C LYS A 65 20.64 16.82 0.00
N TYR A 66 19.90 16.29 -0.96
CA TYR A 66 19.89 16.79 -2.33
C TYR A 66 18.62 17.57 -2.67
N GLU A 67 17.79 17.88 -1.67
CA GLU A 67 16.53 18.62 -1.80
C GLU A 67 15.61 18.07 -2.91
N LEU A 68 15.40 16.75 -2.89
CA LEU A 68 14.65 16.04 -3.93
C LEU A 68 13.14 16.11 -3.62
N GLU A 69 12.32 16.50 -4.59
CA GLU A 69 10.89 16.76 -4.38
C GLU A 69 9.98 15.64 -4.91
N SER A 70 10.54 14.72 -5.71
CA SER A 70 9.78 13.60 -6.27
C SER A 70 10.58 12.31 -6.30
N TYR A 71 9.87 11.18 -6.33
CA TYR A 71 10.47 9.88 -6.57
C TYR A 71 11.32 9.84 -7.86
N SER A 72 10.86 10.53 -8.92
CA SER A 72 11.61 10.68 -10.17
C SER A 72 12.94 11.41 -9.97
N ASP A 73 13.00 12.42 -9.11
CA ASP A 73 14.26 13.12 -8.78
C ASP A 73 15.24 12.19 -8.06
N VAL A 74 14.74 11.33 -7.16
CA VAL A 74 15.56 10.31 -6.51
C VAL A 74 16.13 9.34 -7.54
N ILE A 75 15.29 8.78 -8.42
CA ILE A 75 15.77 7.92 -9.50
C ILE A 75 16.86 8.63 -10.31
N ASN A 76 16.58 9.84 -10.80
CA ASN A 76 17.52 10.58 -11.65
C ASN A 76 18.83 10.85 -10.92
N LYS A 77 18.79 11.04 -9.60
CA LYS A 77 19.98 11.27 -8.78
C LYS A 77 20.78 9.99 -8.52
N ILE A 78 20.13 8.89 -8.18
CA ILE A 78 20.80 7.63 -7.82
C ILE A 78 21.18 6.80 -9.06
N SER A 79 20.47 7.00 -10.16
CA SER A 79 20.59 6.25 -11.41
C SER A 79 20.20 7.10 -12.62
N PRO A 80 21.04 8.07 -13.02
CA PRO A 80 20.81 8.89 -14.21
C PRO A 80 20.92 8.10 -15.54
N ASN A 81 21.22 6.80 -15.44
CA ASN A 81 21.55 5.93 -16.55
C ASN A 81 20.27 5.38 -17.21
N PHE A 82 20.42 4.52 -18.22
CA PHE A 82 19.31 3.82 -18.90
C PHE A 82 18.27 3.22 -17.93
N PHE A 83 18.74 2.68 -16.79
CA PHE A 83 17.87 2.14 -15.74
C PHE A 83 16.89 3.16 -15.14
N GLY A 84 17.24 4.44 -15.04
CA GLY A 84 16.35 5.49 -14.54
C GLY A 84 15.22 5.85 -15.51
N LYS A 85 15.45 5.72 -16.82
CA LYS A 85 14.38 5.87 -17.83
C LYS A 85 13.41 4.69 -17.78
N ILE A 86 13.92 3.48 -17.59
CA ILE A 86 13.11 2.27 -17.44
C ILE A 86 12.18 2.39 -16.23
N THR A 87 12.69 2.82 -15.07
CA THR A 87 11.86 2.96 -13.87
C THR A 87 10.74 3.98 -14.04
N GLY A 88 10.96 5.09 -14.75
CA GLY A 88 9.90 6.06 -15.06
C GLY A 88 8.77 5.48 -15.92
N LEU A 89 9.10 4.66 -16.93
CA LEU A 89 8.10 3.96 -17.74
C LEU A 89 7.33 2.94 -16.92
N ILE A 90 8.03 2.18 -16.07
CA ILE A 90 7.44 1.23 -15.13
C ILE A 90 6.47 1.92 -14.18
N THR A 91 6.80 3.11 -13.67
CA THR A 91 5.90 3.87 -12.78
C THR A 91 4.61 4.28 -13.48
N THR A 92 4.69 4.68 -14.75
CA THR A 92 3.46 5.03 -15.51
C THR A 92 2.57 3.81 -15.71
N PHE A 93 3.18 2.68 -16.09
CA PHE A 93 2.46 1.41 -16.21
C PHE A 93 1.87 0.96 -14.87
N TYR A 94 2.62 1.15 -13.78
CA TYR A 94 2.19 0.88 -12.41
C TYR A 94 0.91 1.63 -12.05
N LEU A 95 0.85 2.94 -12.29
CA LEU A 95 -0.33 3.73 -11.94
C LEU A 95 -1.59 3.29 -12.71
N ILE A 96 -1.46 2.88 -13.99
CA ILE A 96 -2.59 2.37 -14.78
C ILE A 96 -3.06 1.01 -14.24
N CYS A 97 -2.10 0.13 -13.92
CA CYS A 97 -2.37 -1.14 -13.29
C CYS A 97 -3.00 -0.99 -11.90
N SER A 98 -2.53 -0.03 -11.11
CA SER A 98 -3.06 0.31 -9.79
C SER A 98 -4.52 0.76 -9.90
N ALA A 99 -4.83 1.73 -10.77
CA ALA A 99 -6.22 2.11 -11.05
C ALA A 99 -7.08 0.90 -11.47
N SER A 100 -6.56 0.03 -12.33
CA SER A 100 -7.27 -1.20 -12.74
C SER A 100 -7.57 -2.13 -11.55
N ILE A 101 -6.61 -2.29 -10.63
CA ILE A 101 -6.76 -3.08 -9.40
C ILE A 101 -7.83 -2.48 -8.50
N ILE A 102 -7.83 -1.16 -8.33
CA ILE A 102 -8.80 -0.46 -7.49
C ILE A 102 -10.21 -0.51 -8.08
N LEU A 103 -10.36 -0.37 -9.40
CA LEU A 103 -11.63 -0.59 -10.08
C LEU A 103 -12.15 -2.03 -9.91
N ALA A 104 -11.25 -3.02 -10.00
CA ALA A 104 -11.61 -4.42 -9.77
C ALA A 104 -12.01 -4.66 -8.31
N GLY A 105 -11.24 -4.07 -7.38
CA GLY A 105 -11.44 -4.18 -5.94
C GLY A 105 -12.74 -3.56 -5.48
N SER A 106 -13.07 -2.37 -5.98
CA SER A 106 -14.33 -1.69 -5.68
C SER A 106 -15.55 -2.45 -6.22
N GLY A 107 -15.45 -2.98 -7.44
CA GLY A 107 -16.44 -3.89 -8.00
C GLY A 107 -16.65 -5.14 -7.15
N ALA A 108 -15.56 -5.78 -6.73
CA ALA A 108 -15.60 -6.96 -5.86
C ALA A 108 -16.15 -6.65 -4.46
N LEU A 109 -15.77 -5.52 -3.88
CA LEU A 109 -16.23 -5.06 -2.57
C LEU A 109 -17.74 -4.83 -2.56
N ILE A 110 -18.24 -4.08 -3.54
CA ILE A 110 -19.67 -3.79 -3.70
C ILE A 110 -20.46 -5.08 -3.97
N ASN A 111 -19.92 -5.98 -4.80
CA ASN A 111 -20.55 -7.27 -5.06
C ASN A 111 -20.61 -8.16 -3.81
N GLN A 112 -19.51 -8.25 -3.06
CA GLN A 112 -19.45 -9.12 -1.89
C GLN A 112 -20.37 -8.62 -0.75
N PHE A 113 -20.55 -7.30 -0.62
CA PHE A 113 -21.39 -6.74 0.44
C PHE A 113 -22.86 -6.60 0.05
N PHE A 114 -23.14 -6.07 -1.15
CA PHE A 114 -24.51 -5.74 -1.60
C PHE A 114 -25.10 -6.73 -2.61
N GLY A 115 -24.31 -7.68 -3.14
CA GLY A 115 -24.73 -8.59 -4.20
C GLY A 115 -24.82 -7.96 -5.60
N ILE A 116 -24.50 -6.67 -5.74
CA ILE A 116 -24.56 -5.93 -7.00
C ILE A 116 -23.47 -6.45 -7.97
N PRO A 117 -23.72 -6.58 -9.29
CA PRO A 117 -22.70 -7.06 -10.24
C PRO A 117 -21.39 -6.27 -10.17
N LYS A 118 -20.24 -6.97 -10.22
CA LYS A 118 -18.90 -6.34 -10.08
C LYS A 118 -18.70 -5.15 -11.02
N ILE A 119 -19.15 -5.28 -12.28
CA ILE A 119 -19.01 -4.23 -13.29
C ILE A 119 -19.73 -2.93 -12.91
N VAL A 120 -20.89 -3.03 -12.27
CA VAL A 120 -21.66 -1.87 -11.78
C VAL A 120 -20.91 -1.21 -10.63
N GLY A 121 -20.33 -1.99 -9.72
CA GLY A 121 -19.50 -1.46 -8.64
C GLY A 121 -18.26 -0.70 -9.15
N SER A 122 -17.58 -1.23 -10.18
CA SER A 122 -16.47 -0.52 -10.83
C SER A 122 -16.93 0.78 -11.50
N ILE A 123 -18.09 0.79 -12.16
CA ILE A 123 -18.66 2.01 -12.77
C ILE A 123 -19.01 3.05 -11.71
N ILE A 124 -19.57 2.64 -10.57
CA ILE A 124 -19.84 3.53 -9.44
C ILE A 124 -18.54 4.21 -8.98
N MET A 125 -17.45 3.44 -8.82
CA MET A 125 -16.15 3.98 -8.44
C MET A 125 -15.63 4.99 -9.48
N ILE A 126 -15.72 4.68 -10.77
CA ILE A 126 -15.33 5.59 -11.86
C ILE A 126 -16.09 6.92 -11.76
N VAL A 127 -17.42 6.87 -11.62
CA VAL A 127 -18.26 8.07 -11.58
C VAL A 127 -17.90 8.95 -10.37
N ILE A 128 -17.74 8.32 -9.20
CA ILE A 128 -17.36 9.04 -7.97
C ILE A 128 -15.95 9.64 -8.13
N ALA A 129 -14.97 8.86 -8.61
CA ALA A 129 -13.60 9.34 -8.82
C ALA A 129 -13.55 10.54 -9.79
N LEU A 130 -14.24 10.46 -10.93
CA LEU A 130 -14.32 11.54 -11.92
C LEU A 130 -14.94 12.82 -11.36
N PHE A 131 -15.99 12.70 -10.54
CA PHE A 131 -16.62 13.85 -9.91
C PHE A 131 -15.66 14.61 -9.00
N PHE A 132 -14.84 13.89 -8.22
CA PHE A 132 -13.87 14.50 -7.31
C PHE A 132 -12.58 14.95 -7.98
N LEU A 133 -12.14 14.28 -9.06
CA LEU A 133 -11.00 14.71 -9.89
C LEU A 133 -11.13 16.15 -10.39
N LEU A 134 -12.36 16.62 -10.61
CA LEU A 134 -12.64 17.98 -11.07
C LEU A 134 -12.50 19.04 -9.98
N ARG A 135 -12.37 18.66 -8.70
CA ARG A 135 -12.28 19.57 -7.54
C ARG A 135 -10.85 19.84 -7.07
N GLY A 136 -9.83 19.25 -7.69
CA GLY A 136 -8.42 19.39 -7.29
C GLY A 136 -8.00 18.43 -6.16
N THR A 137 -6.70 18.42 -5.82
CA THR A 137 -6.07 17.37 -4.99
C THR A 137 -5.92 17.68 -3.50
N ASP A 138 -6.27 18.89 -3.05
CA ASP A 138 -5.98 19.32 -1.68
C ASP A 138 -6.73 18.50 -0.60
N GLY A 139 -7.86 17.89 -0.96
CA GLY A 139 -8.64 17.04 -0.05
C GLY A 139 -8.03 15.64 0.19
N LEU A 140 -7.22 15.10 -0.73
CA LEU A 140 -6.82 13.67 -0.70
C LEU A 140 -5.89 13.33 0.48
N ILE A 141 -5.00 14.24 0.85
CA ILE A 141 -4.05 14.05 1.96
C ILE A 141 -4.78 14.09 3.31
N GLU A 142 -5.84 14.90 3.42
CA GLU A 142 -6.66 14.99 4.63
C GLU A 142 -7.48 13.72 4.85
N VAL A 143 -8.04 13.14 3.78
CA VAL A 143 -8.81 11.89 3.89
C VAL A 143 -7.95 10.75 4.46
N ASN A 144 -6.73 10.55 3.96
CA ASN A 144 -5.85 9.47 4.45
C ASN A 144 -5.49 9.63 5.94
N SER A 145 -5.45 10.86 6.45
CA SER A 145 -5.18 11.13 7.88
C SER A 145 -6.33 10.66 8.78
N PHE A 146 -7.54 10.50 8.25
CA PHE A 146 -8.70 9.93 8.93
C PHE A 146 -8.86 8.42 8.68
N ILE A 147 -8.58 7.96 7.46
CA ILE A 147 -8.78 6.55 7.09
C ILE A 147 -7.86 5.64 7.91
N VAL A 148 -6.58 5.99 8.03
CA VAL A 148 -5.58 5.14 8.69
C VAL A 148 -5.91 4.88 10.18
N PRO A 149 -6.16 5.90 11.03
CA PRO A 149 -6.60 5.64 12.40
C PRO A 149 -7.86 4.77 12.48
N THR A 150 -8.84 5.03 11.63
CA THR A 150 -10.10 4.26 11.59
C THR A 150 -9.85 2.80 11.22
N LEU A 151 -8.96 2.53 10.27
CA LEU A 151 -8.57 1.17 9.91
C LEU A 151 -7.88 0.46 11.08
N ILE A 152 -6.87 1.10 11.69
CA ILE A 152 -6.13 0.51 12.82
C ILE A 152 -7.10 0.17 13.95
N LEU A 153 -8.02 1.10 14.29
CA LEU A 153 -9.04 0.87 15.30
C LEU A 153 -9.94 -0.31 14.92
N THR A 154 -10.47 -0.34 13.69
CA THR A 154 -11.37 -1.40 13.24
C THR A 154 -10.71 -2.79 13.28
N ILE A 155 -9.49 -2.91 12.74
CA ILE A 155 -8.74 -4.18 12.75
C ILE A 155 -8.36 -4.59 14.18
N SER A 156 -7.95 -3.63 15.03
CA SER A 156 -7.65 -3.90 16.43
C SER A 156 -8.89 -4.40 17.17
N THR A 157 -10.05 -3.78 16.96
CA THR A 157 -11.32 -4.23 17.54
C THR A 157 -11.68 -5.64 17.10
N ILE A 158 -11.62 -5.94 15.80
CA ILE A 158 -11.89 -7.31 15.29
C ILE A 158 -10.93 -8.32 15.93
N THR A 159 -9.65 -7.97 16.03
CA THR A 159 -8.63 -8.84 16.64
C THR A 159 -8.91 -9.09 18.11
N ILE A 160 -9.21 -8.04 18.89
CA ILE A 160 -9.57 -8.15 20.31
C ILE A 160 -10.84 -9.00 20.49
N LEU A 161 -11.85 -8.82 19.64
CA LEU A 161 -13.08 -9.62 19.70
C LEU A 161 -12.81 -11.11 19.45
N TYR A 162 -11.90 -11.47 18.53
CA TYR A 162 -11.48 -12.86 18.40
C TYR A 162 -10.76 -13.37 19.66
N PHE A 163 -9.89 -12.57 20.29
CA PHE A 163 -9.22 -12.99 21.52
C PHE A 163 -10.20 -13.22 22.69
N VAL A 164 -11.19 -12.35 22.83
CA VAL A 164 -12.16 -12.41 23.94
C VAL A 164 -13.22 -13.50 23.71
N LEU A 165 -13.72 -13.65 22.49
CA LEU A 165 -14.87 -14.52 22.19
C LEU A 165 -14.49 -15.86 21.57
N CYS A 166 -13.25 -16.01 21.07
CA CYS A 166 -12.77 -17.18 20.35
C CYS A 166 -11.33 -17.54 20.77
N GLY A 167 -10.97 -17.33 22.03
CA GLY A 167 -9.58 -17.43 22.54
C GLY A 167 -8.87 -18.74 22.20
N ASP A 168 -9.58 -19.87 22.21
CA ASP A 168 -9.01 -21.20 21.90
C ASP A 168 -8.43 -21.28 20.48
N VAL A 169 -8.99 -20.50 19.55
CA VAL A 169 -8.56 -20.46 18.14
C VAL A 169 -7.22 -19.73 17.97
N PHE A 170 -6.82 -18.90 18.93
CA PHE A 170 -5.52 -18.20 18.91
C PHE A 170 -4.41 -18.91 19.68
N SER A 171 -4.62 -20.15 20.10
CA SER A 171 -3.53 -20.94 20.69
C SER A 171 -2.36 -21.09 19.69
N ILE A 172 -1.13 -21.05 20.21
CA ILE A 172 0.08 -21.23 19.39
C ILE A 172 0.03 -22.57 18.66
N GLU A 173 -0.47 -23.62 19.32
CA GLU A 173 -0.65 -24.95 18.73
C GLU A 173 -1.59 -24.90 17.52
N ASN A 174 -2.75 -24.24 17.65
CA ASN A 174 -3.68 -24.09 16.53
C ASN A 174 -3.04 -23.30 15.38
N ILE A 175 -2.36 -22.18 15.67
CA ILE A 175 -1.68 -21.37 14.65
C ILE A 175 -0.61 -22.19 13.93
N LEU A 176 0.17 -23.00 14.64
CA LEU A 176 1.21 -23.84 14.06
C LEU A 176 0.68 -25.05 13.29
N SER A 177 -0.57 -25.46 13.55
CA SER A 177 -1.20 -26.61 12.87
C SER A 177 -1.64 -26.33 11.43
N PHE A 178 -1.74 -25.05 11.03
CA PHE A 178 -2.20 -24.68 9.68
C PHE A 178 -1.19 -25.05 8.61
N THR A 179 -1.64 -25.82 7.62
CA THR A 179 -0.83 -26.21 6.47
C THR A 179 -0.75 -25.08 5.43
N PRO A 180 0.45 -24.76 4.90
CA PRO A 180 0.60 -23.77 3.84
C PRO A 180 -0.19 -24.15 2.58
N LYS A 181 -0.97 -23.22 2.02
CA LYS A 181 -1.56 -23.36 0.67
C LYS A 181 -0.50 -23.32 -0.44
N LYS A 182 0.60 -22.58 -0.22
CA LYS A 182 1.77 -22.51 -1.10
C LYS A 182 2.98 -23.10 -0.39
N GLU A 183 3.51 -24.20 -0.92
CA GLU A 183 4.60 -24.95 -0.29
C GLU A 183 5.97 -24.27 -0.38
N SER A 184 6.20 -23.46 -1.41
CA SER A 184 7.50 -22.82 -1.66
C SER A 184 7.35 -21.39 -2.20
N GLY A 185 8.43 -20.62 -2.11
CA GLY A 185 8.46 -19.24 -2.62
C GLY A 185 8.17 -18.14 -1.60
N LEU A 186 8.03 -18.46 -0.32
CA LEU A 186 7.82 -17.45 0.75
C LEU A 186 8.90 -16.36 0.75
N ALA A 187 10.18 -16.74 0.61
CA ALA A 187 11.28 -15.79 0.58
C ALA A 187 11.17 -14.83 -0.62
N LEU A 188 10.90 -15.35 -1.82
CA LEU A 188 10.68 -14.54 -3.01
C LEU A 188 9.44 -13.64 -2.85
N SER A 189 8.33 -14.19 -2.38
CA SER A 189 7.11 -13.45 -2.08
C SER A 189 7.36 -12.27 -1.15
N THR A 190 8.13 -12.50 -0.07
CA THR A 190 8.53 -11.48 0.90
C THR A 190 9.36 -10.37 0.24
N ILE A 191 10.37 -10.74 -0.55
CA ILE A 191 11.22 -9.79 -1.28
C ILE A 191 10.41 -8.96 -2.28
N LEU A 192 9.50 -9.58 -3.02
CA LEU A 192 8.67 -8.89 -3.99
C LEU A 192 7.67 -7.94 -3.31
N TYR A 193 7.07 -8.36 -2.19
CA TYR A 193 6.21 -7.49 -1.38
C TYR A 193 6.97 -6.29 -0.83
N MET A 194 8.19 -6.51 -0.31
CA MET A 194 9.07 -5.44 0.14
C MET A 194 9.38 -4.47 -0.99
N GLY A 195 9.73 -5.02 -2.16
CA GLY A 195 10.00 -4.27 -3.37
C GLY A 195 8.87 -3.32 -3.73
N TYR A 196 7.71 -3.92 -3.97
CA TYR A 196 6.50 -3.24 -4.40
C TYR A 196 6.17 -2.07 -3.47
N ASN A 197 6.16 -2.31 -2.16
CA ASN A 197 5.81 -1.27 -1.19
C ASN A 197 6.84 -0.13 -1.13
N VAL A 198 8.13 -0.41 -1.27
CA VAL A 198 9.15 0.64 -1.33
C VAL A 198 8.90 1.58 -2.50
N LEU A 199 8.56 1.04 -3.67
CA LEU A 199 8.21 1.86 -4.81
C LEU A 199 7.01 2.75 -4.51
N CYS A 200 5.95 2.17 -3.93
CA CYS A 200 4.70 2.87 -3.61
C CYS A 200 4.93 4.03 -2.63
N PHE A 201 5.51 3.75 -1.45
CA PHE A 201 5.64 4.80 -0.43
C PHE A 201 6.69 5.86 -0.81
N SER A 202 7.64 5.56 -1.71
CA SER A 202 8.68 6.52 -2.11
C SER A 202 8.10 7.78 -2.77
N GLY A 203 6.95 7.67 -3.46
CA GLY A 203 6.25 8.81 -4.06
C GLY A 203 5.90 9.90 -3.05
N VAL A 204 5.61 9.52 -1.80
CA VAL A 204 5.22 10.44 -0.72
C VAL A 204 6.36 10.69 0.26
N LEU A 205 7.15 9.65 0.57
CA LEU A 205 8.25 9.75 1.53
C LEU A 205 9.29 10.78 1.10
N VAL A 206 9.60 10.86 -0.20
CA VAL A 206 10.60 11.79 -0.74
C VAL A 206 10.20 13.26 -0.54
N PRO A 207 9.07 13.76 -1.07
CA PRO A 207 8.64 15.13 -0.84
C PRO A 207 8.44 15.43 0.65
N LEU A 208 7.92 14.47 1.42
CA LEU A 208 7.74 14.65 2.87
C LEU A 208 9.08 14.83 3.59
N SER A 209 10.11 14.06 3.21
CA SER A 209 11.46 14.19 3.76
C SER A 209 12.02 15.59 3.53
N THR A 210 11.92 16.08 2.30
CA THR A 210 12.42 17.41 1.89
C THR A 210 11.59 18.55 2.49
N ARG A 211 10.31 18.34 2.80
CA ARG A 211 9.50 19.31 3.54
C ARG A 211 9.86 19.38 5.03
N ILE A 212 10.13 18.23 5.65
CA ILE A 212 10.49 18.16 7.08
C ILE A 212 11.93 18.64 7.34
N LYS A 213 12.85 18.44 6.39
CA LYS A 213 14.27 18.85 6.40
C LYS A 213 15.08 18.40 7.62
N LYS A 214 14.55 17.48 8.44
CA LYS A 214 15.16 17.05 9.70
C LYS A 214 15.22 15.54 9.80
N THR A 215 16.43 15.00 9.63
CA THR A 215 16.70 13.56 9.60
C THR A 215 16.18 12.84 10.84
N LYS A 216 16.41 13.38 12.04
CA LYS A 216 15.96 12.74 13.29
C LYS A 216 14.43 12.59 13.36
N THR A 217 13.70 13.61 12.92
CA THR A 217 12.22 13.60 12.91
C THR A 217 11.71 12.60 11.89
N MET A 218 12.32 12.54 10.69
CA MET A 218 11.98 11.53 9.69
C MET A 218 12.28 10.12 10.18
N THR A 219 13.45 9.87 10.77
CA THR A 219 13.84 8.55 11.28
C THR A 219 12.89 8.04 12.37
N LEU A 220 12.50 8.89 13.33
CA LEU A 220 11.52 8.50 14.35
C LEU A 220 10.13 8.26 13.74
N GLY A 221 9.69 9.14 12.83
CA GLY A 221 8.39 8.99 12.18
C GLY A 221 8.28 7.70 11.35
N VAL A 222 9.30 7.41 10.54
CA VAL A 222 9.43 6.16 9.79
C VAL A 222 9.48 4.95 10.72
N PHE A 223 10.24 5.02 11.82
CA PHE A 223 10.32 3.93 12.79
C PHE A 223 8.94 3.59 13.38
N PHE A 224 8.22 4.60 13.90
CA PHE A 224 6.89 4.39 14.47
C PHE A 224 5.85 4.01 13.41
N GLY A 225 5.93 4.58 12.21
CA GLY A 225 5.06 4.23 11.08
C GLY A 225 5.25 2.77 10.65
N ALA A 226 6.50 2.34 10.44
CA ALA A 226 6.80 0.95 10.07
C ALA A 226 6.45 -0.03 11.18
N LEU A 227 6.65 0.32 12.45
CA LEU A 227 6.23 -0.49 13.59
C LEU A 227 4.70 -0.65 13.62
N GLY A 228 3.95 0.44 13.47
CA GLY A 228 2.48 0.43 13.44
C GLY A 228 1.94 -0.38 12.25
N LEU A 229 2.52 -0.21 11.07
CA LEU A 229 2.19 -1.01 9.89
C LEU A 229 2.49 -2.49 10.13
N THR A 230 3.65 -2.83 10.70
CA THR A 230 4.03 -4.22 10.97
C THR A 230 3.04 -4.87 11.94
N LEU A 231 2.66 -4.18 13.01
CA LEU A 231 1.65 -4.65 13.95
C LEU A 231 0.30 -4.87 13.26
N LEU A 232 -0.13 -3.92 12.42
CA LEU A 232 -1.37 -4.05 11.63
C LEU A 232 -1.32 -5.27 10.70
N CYS A 233 -0.21 -5.48 9.98
CA CYS A 233 0.00 -6.65 9.13
C CYS A 233 -0.04 -7.96 9.92
N LEU A 234 0.56 -8.00 11.11
CA LEU A 234 0.54 -9.19 11.97
C LEU A 234 -0.88 -9.50 12.45
N MET A 235 -1.66 -8.48 12.85
CA MET A 235 -3.07 -8.65 13.22
C MET A 235 -3.90 -9.18 12.04
N ILE A 236 -3.72 -8.60 10.85
CA ILE A 236 -4.42 -9.06 9.64
C ILE A 236 -4.00 -10.50 9.31
N ASN A 237 -2.70 -10.81 9.31
CA ASN A 237 -2.21 -12.15 9.01
C ASN A 237 -2.74 -13.19 10.00
N LEU A 238 -2.82 -12.82 11.29
CA LEU A 238 -3.41 -13.64 12.33
C LEU A 238 -4.89 -13.91 12.08
N LEU A 239 -5.68 -12.85 11.84
CA LEU A 239 -7.10 -12.95 11.51
C LEU A 239 -7.34 -13.81 10.27
N LEU A 240 -6.51 -13.68 9.24
CA LEU A 240 -6.62 -14.49 8.03
C LEU A 240 -6.24 -15.95 8.27
N THR A 241 -5.21 -16.20 9.10
CA THR A 241 -4.76 -17.55 9.44
C THR A 241 -5.85 -18.35 10.12
N VAL A 242 -6.50 -17.78 11.13
CA VAL A 242 -7.55 -18.50 11.89
C VAL A 242 -8.88 -18.67 11.15
N ASN A 243 -9.01 -18.11 9.95
CA ASN A 243 -10.20 -18.26 9.10
C ASN A 243 -9.90 -19.03 7.80
N GLN A 244 -8.75 -19.72 7.72
CA GLN A 244 -8.47 -20.64 6.63
C GLN A 244 -9.43 -21.85 6.67
N PRO A 245 -9.77 -22.44 5.50
CA PRO A 245 -9.34 -22.07 4.14
C PRO A 245 -10.24 -21.01 3.47
N TYR A 246 -11.35 -20.60 4.10
CA TYR A 246 -12.40 -19.76 3.49
C TYR A 246 -11.89 -18.44 2.91
N ILE A 247 -10.84 -17.88 3.51
CA ILE A 247 -10.24 -16.61 3.06
C ILE A 247 -9.69 -16.66 1.63
N TYR A 248 -9.36 -17.83 1.08
CA TYR A 248 -8.66 -17.91 -0.21
C TYR A 248 -9.56 -17.70 -1.42
N ASP A 249 -10.85 -18.05 -1.31
CA ASP A 249 -11.82 -17.95 -2.41
C ASP A 249 -12.53 -16.58 -2.42
N LEU A 250 -12.18 -15.71 -1.48
CA LEU A 250 -12.76 -14.38 -1.31
C LEU A 250 -11.87 -13.29 -1.92
N GLU A 251 -12.51 -12.31 -2.54
CA GLU A 251 -11.84 -11.11 -3.05
C GLU A 251 -11.48 -10.15 -1.91
N ILE A 252 -12.38 -10.00 -0.92
CA ILE A 252 -12.20 -9.17 0.28
C ILE A 252 -12.29 -10.02 1.55
N PRO A 253 -11.24 -10.78 1.91
CA PRO A 253 -11.29 -11.74 3.02
C PRO A 253 -11.65 -11.14 4.38
N LEU A 254 -11.14 -9.95 4.72
CA LEU A 254 -11.40 -9.36 6.04
C LEU A 254 -12.86 -8.92 6.22
N LEU A 255 -13.59 -8.69 5.14
CA LEU A 255 -15.02 -8.40 5.20
C LEU A 255 -15.82 -9.64 5.63
N PHE A 256 -15.36 -10.84 5.28
CA PHE A 256 -15.91 -12.10 5.80
C PHE A 256 -15.59 -12.28 7.29
N VAL A 257 -14.34 -12.01 7.67
CA VAL A 257 -13.90 -12.07 9.07
C VAL A 257 -14.72 -11.13 9.96
N ALA A 258 -14.92 -9.88 9.52
CA ALA A 258 -15.70 -8.87 10.25
C ALA A 258 -17.19 -9.24 10.39
N LYS A 259 -17.77 -9.92 9.38
CA LYS A 259 -19.17 -10.36 9.38
C LYS A 259 -19.52 -11.23 10.59
N ARG A 260 -18.54 -11.99 11.10
CA ARG A 260 -18.74 -12.93 12.22
C ARG A 260 -19.24 -12.25 13.49
N PHE A 261 -18.83 -11.01 13.75
CA PHE A 261 -19.14 -10.34 15.02
C PHE A 261 -20.33 -9.41 14.94
N SER A 262 -20.41 -8.57 13.90
CA SER A 262 -21.51 -7.62 13.75
C SER A 262 -21.56 -7.05 12.34
N PRO A 263 -22.76 -6.90 11.74
CA PRO A 263 -22.95 -6.14 10.51
C PRO A 263 -22.42 -4.71 10.59
N ILE A 264 -22.41 -4.10 11.78
CA ILE A 264 -21.91 -2.72 11.98
C ILE A 264 -20.40 -2.68 11.79
N ILE A 265 -19.65 -3.60 12.39
CA ILE A 265 -18.18 -3.67 12.25
C ILE A 265 -17.82 -4.00 10.79
N GLN A 266 -18.58 -4.90 10.17
CA GLN A 266 -18.42 -5.22 8.76
C GLN A 266 -18.65 -3.99 7.86
N ALA A 267 -19.70 -3.20 8.11
CA ALA A 267 -20.00 -1.97 7.38
C ALA A 267 -18.95 -0.87 7.61
N LEU A 268 -18.41 -0.75 8.83
CA LEU A 268 -17.30 0.17 9.11
C LEU A 268 -16.06 -0.20 8.30
N LEU A 269 -15.69 -1.48 8.30
CA LEU A 269 -14.57 -1.97 7.50
C LEU A 269 -14.81 -1.77 6.00
N LEU A 270 -16.03 -2.04 5.51
CA LEU A 270 -16.43 -1.76 4.12
C LEU A 270 -16.17 -0.29 3.76
N MET A 271 -16.63 0.63 4.59
CA MET A 271 -16.47 2.07 4.34
C MET A 271 -15.00 2.49 4.33
N VAL A 272 -14.19 1.97 5.26
CA VAL A 272 -12.74 2.22 5.28
C VAL A 272 -12.07 1.72 4.00
N ILE A 273 -12.35 0.49 3.57
CA ILE A 273 -11.78 -0.07 2.34
C ILE A 273 -12.25 0.74 1.11
N LEU A 274 -13.53 1.12 1.05
CA LEU A 274 -14.07 1.91 -0.05
C LEU A 274 -13.40 3.30 -0.13
N LEU A 275 -13.14 3.93 1.01
CA LEU A 275 -12.43 5.22 1.09
C LEU A 275 -10.95 5.10 0.68
N GLU A 276 -10.25 4.04 1.09
CA GLU A 276 -8.89 3.73 0.62
C GLU A 276 -8.84 3.51 -0.90
N MET A 277 -9.80 2.74 -1.43
CA MET A 277 -9.93 2.52 -2.87
C MET A 277 -10.18 3.84 -3.60
N PHE A 278 -11.14 4.63 -3.12
CA PHE A 278 -11.46 5.92 -3.73
C PHE A 278 -10.27 6.90 -3.74
N SER A 279 -9.57 7.06 -2.61
CA SER A 279 -8.43 7.99 -2.55
C SER A 279 -7.29 7.58 -3.48
N THR A 280 -7.04 6.27 -3.59
CA THR A 280 -6.04 5.70 -4.51
C THR A 280 -6.44 5.91 -5.97
N GLU A 281 -7.69 5.61 -6.34
CA GLU A 281 -8.19 5.78 -7.72
C GLU A 281 -8.05 7.22 -8.21
N VAL A 282 -8.47 8.18 -7.38
CA VAL A 282 -8.38 9.61 -7.71
C VAL A 282 -6.92 10.03 -7.85
N SER A 283 -6.04 9.57 -6.95
CA SER A 283 -4.61 9.89 -6.99
C SER A 283 -3.93 9.36 -8.24
N ASP A 284 -4.21 8.11 -8.63
CA ASP A 284 -3.60 7.45 -9.77
C ASP A 284 -4.03 8.10 -11.09
N ILE A 285 -5.34 8.30 -11.28
CA ILE A 285 -5.87 8.96 -12.47
C ILE A 285 -5.34 10.40 -12.56
N TYR A 286 -5.33 11.14 -11.45
CA TYR A 286 -4.82 12.52 -11.44
C TYR A 286 -3.34 12.57 -11.85
N SER A 287 -2.52 11.71 -11.26
CA SER A 287 -1.07 11.69 -11.47
C SER A 287 -0.70 11.38 -12.92
N ILE A 288 -1.36 10.39 -13.52
CA ILE A 288 -1.13 10.06 -14.93
C ILE A 288 -1.71 11.15 -15.83
N ALA A 289 -2.93 11.65 -15.58
CA ALA A 289 -3.55 12.67 -16.42
C ALA A 289 -2.71 13.95 -16.45
N LYS A 290 -2.11 14.33 -15.31
CA LYS A 290 -1.19 15.47 -15.25
C LYS A 290 0.12 15.22 -15.99
N THR A 291 0.63 13.99 -15.94
CA THR A 291 1.81 13.58 -16.71
C THR A 291 1.53 13.62 -18.22
N LEU A 292 0.37 13.14 -18.66
CA LEU A 292 -0.06 13.20 -20.06
C LEU A 292 -0.22 14.66 -20.54
N GLU A 293 -0.73 15.54 -19.68
CA GLU A 293 -0.87 16.96 -19.97
C GLU A 293 0.49 17.65 -20.12
N LYS A 294 1.44 17.40 -19.21
CA LYS A 294 2.76 18.04 -19.26
C LYS A 294 3.66 17.48 -20.37
N THR A 295 3.71 16.15 -20.51
CA THR A 295 4.66 15.47 -21.38
C THR A 295 4.15 15.32 -22.81
N PHE A 296 2.86 14.98 -22.98
CA PHE A 296 2.25 14.68 -24.28
C PHE A 296 1.26 15.76 -24.74
N ARG A 297 1.07 16.84 -23.97
CA ARG A 297 0.12 17.94 -24.26
C ARG A 297 -1.33 17.47 -24.44
N ILE A 298 -1.69 16.35 -23.83
CA ILE A 298 -3.07 15.84 -23.82
C ILE A 298 -3.81 16.50 -22.66
N GLY A 299 -4.85 17.30 -22.94
CA GLY A 299 -5.57 18.02 -21.90
C GLY A 299 -6.09 17.11 -20.78
N PHE A 300 -6.01 17.57 -19.52
CA PHE A 300 -6.27 16.78 -18.31
C PHE A 300 -7.53 15.89 -18.38
N LYS A 301 -8.68 16.45 -18.77
CA LYS A 301 -9.96 15.71 -18.86
C LYS A 301 -9.89 14.57 -19.89
N LYS A 302 -9.25 14.79 -21.04
CA LYS A 302 -9.04 13.75 -22.05
C LYS A 302 -8.08 12.68 -21.55
N GLY A 303 -7.01 13.08 -20.85
CA GLY A 303 -6.08 12.16 -20.19
C GLY A 303 -6.78 11.25 -19.19
N ALA A 304 -7.57 11.82 -18.27
CA ALA A 304 -8.36 11.07 -17.30
C ALA A 304 -9.28 10.03 -17.96
N LEU A 305 -10.01 10.43 -19.02
CA LEU A 305 -10.87 9.52 -19.76
C LEU A 305 -10.09 8.37 -20.43
N LEU A 306 -8.94 8.66 -21.05
CA LEU A 306 -8.09 7.64 -21.67
C LEU A 306 -7.59 6.61 -20.66
N ILE A 307 -7.19 7.05 -19.46
CA ILE A 307 -6.74 6.16 -18.39
C ILE A 307 -7.85 5.20 -17.99
N ILE A 308 -9.07 5.72 -17.78
CA ILE A 308 -10.24 4.90 -17.42
C ILE A 308 -10.58 3.91 -18.53
N LEU A 309 -10.53 4.34 -19.80
CA LEU A 309 -10.78 3.47 -20.96
C LEU A 309 -9.80 2.30 -21.06
N ILE A 310 -8.58 2.45 -20.52
CA ILE A 310 -7.57 1.39 -20.46
C ILE A 310 -7.74 0.56 -19.18
N ALA A 311 -7.94 1.22 -18.03
CA ALA A 311 -7.99 0.57 -16.73
C ALA A 311 -9.24 -0.30 -16.53
N PHE A 312 -10.39 0.13 -17.07
CA PHE A 312 -11.66 -0.57 -16.89
C PHE A 312 -11.72 -1.95 -17.57
N PRO A 313 -11.22 -2.15 -18.81
CA PRO A 313 -11.08 -3.49 -19.37
C PRO A 313 -10.14 -4.39 -18.56
N ILE A 314 -9.00 -3.86 -18.09
CA ILE A 314 -8.03 -4.62 -17.29
C ILE A 314 -8.66 -5.01 -15.94
N SER A 315 -9.50 -4.14 -15.36
CA SER A 315 -10.17 -4.41 -14.07
C SER A 315 -11.10 -5.63 -14.12
N GLN A 316 -11.53 -6.07 -15.32
CA GLN A 316 -12.39 -7.25 -15.47
C GLN A 316 -11.65 -8.58 -15.19
N ILE A 317 -10.32 -8.58 -15.09
CA ILE A 317 -9.50 -9.75 -14.75
C ILE A 317 -9.78 -10.24 -13.30
N GLY A 318 -10.26 -9.36 -12.43
CA GLY A 318 -10.60 -9.64 -11.04
C GLY A 318 -9.52 -9.19 -10.05
N PHE A 319 -9.94 -8.73 -8.88
CA PHE A 319 -9.09 -8.03 -7.92
C PHE A 319 -7.95 -8.92 -7.39
N GLY A 320 -8.28 -10.13 -6.95
CA GLY A 320 -7.31 -11.10 -6.45
C GLY A 320 -6.30 -11.53 -7.51
N ASN A 321 -6.73 -11.69 -8.76
CA ASN A 321 -5.87 -12.08 -9.88
C ASN A 321 -4.89 -10.96 -10.24
N LEU A 322 -5.36 -9.72 -10.30
CA LEU A 322 -4.52 -8.57 -10.57
C LEU A 322 -3.47 -8.38 -9.46
N ILE A 323 -3.86 -8.50 -8.17
CA ILE A 323 -2.89 -8.49 -7.06
C ILE A 323 -1.87 -9.62 -7.20
N ALA A 324 -2.33 -10.85 -7.47
CA ALA A 324 -1.46 -12.02 -7.55
C ALA A 324 -0.46 -11.97 -8.72
N THR A 325 -0.71 -11.16 -9.75
CA THR A 325 0.12 -11.07 -10.96
C THR A 325 0.92 -9.78 -11.04
N LEU A 326 0.27 -8.63 -10.84
CA LEU A 326 0.88 -7.33 -11.06
C LEU A 326 1.75 -6.89 -9.87
N TYR A 327 1.36 -7.16 -8.63
CA TYR A 327 2.20 -6.76 -7.48
C TYR A 327 3.55 -7.49 -7.45
N PRO A 328 3.64 -8.82 -7.69
CA PRO A 328 4.94 -9.48 -7.85
C PRO A 328 5.79 -8.89 -8.97
N LEU A 329 5.17 -8.54 -10.10
CA LEU A 329 5.86 -7.90 -11.23
C LEU A 329 6.46 -6.54 -10.82
N PHE A 330 5.66 -5.68 -10.17
CA PHE A 330 6.15 -4.40 -9.66
C PHE A 330 7.21 -4.57 -8.56
N GLY A 331 7.05 -5.59 -7.72
CA GLY A 331 8.06 -6.03 -6.77
C GLY A 331 9.40 -6.28 -7.44
N LEU A 332 9.42 -7.09 -8.50
CA LEU A 332 10.65 -7.41 -9.22
C LEU A 332 11.30 -6.16 -9.82
N LEU A 333 10.49 -5.34 -10.48
CA LEU A 333 10.94 -4.12 -11.15
C LEU A 333 11.52 -3.09 -10.17
N SER A 334 10.94 -3.00 -8.97
CA SER A 334 11.40 -2.11 -7.90
C SER A 334 12.72 -2.56 -7.24
N LEU A 335 13.14 -3.82 -7.40
CA LEU A 335 14.41 -4.29 -6.83
C LEU A 335 15.61 -3.55 -7.43
N ILE A 336 15.50 -3.10 -8.69
CA ILE A 336 16.51 -2.25 -9.33
C ILE A 336 16.64 -0.93 -8.57
N PHE A 337 15.51 -0.28 -8.28
CA PHE A 337 15.47 0.99 -7.54
C PHE A 337 16.02 0.83 -6.12
N ILE A 338 15.64 -0.24 -5.42
CA ILE A 338 16.14 -0.56 -4.08
C ILE A 338 17.65 -0.75 -4.10
N SER A 339 18.14 -1.59 -5.01
CA SER A 339 19.58 -1.91 -5.11
C SER A 339 20.41 -0.66 -5.38
N GLN A 340 19.93 0.21 -6.29
CA GLN A 340 20.58 1.49 -6.60
C GLN A 340 20.55 2.46 -5.42
N SER A 341 19.43 2.50 -4.67
CA SER A 341 19.31 3.33 -3.48
C SER A 341 20.30 2.91 -2.39
N ILE A 342 20.40 1.60 -2.15
CA ILE A 342 21.34 1.01 -1.18
C ILE A 342 22.79 1.30 -1.61
N TYR A 343 23.15 1.00 -2.87
CA TYR A 343 24.48 1.25 -3.39
C TYR A 343 24.89 2.73 -3.27
N PHE A 344 24.00 3.63 -3.69
CA PHE A 344 24.24 5.07 -3.62
C PHE A 344 24.41 5.55 -2.17
N TYR A 345 23.59 5.06 -1.24
CA TYR A 345 23.69 5.40 0.18
C TYR A 345 25.04 5.00 0.76
N PHE A 346 25.48 3.76 0.54
CA PHE A 346 26.76 3.28 1.09
C PHE A 346 27.96 3.99 0.48
N LYS A 347 27.94 4.27 -0.83
CA LYS A 347 28.98 5.06 -1.51
C LYS A 347 29.11 6.47 -0.94
N ASN A 348 28.01 7.09 -0.50
CA ASN A 348 27.96 8.47 -0.01
C ASN A 348 27.79 8.59 1.51
N ARG A 349 27.94 7.50 2.27
CA ARG A 349 27.55 7.41 3.69
C ARG A 349 28.19 8.49 4.57
N LYS A 350 29.46 8.81 4.35
CA LYS A 350 30.19 9.85 5.13
C LYS A 350 29.54 11.23 4.96
N VAL A 351 29.16 11.58 3.74
CA VAL A 351 28.52 12.87 3.42
C VAL A 351 27.10 12.94 3.96
N LEU A 352 26.36 11.83 3.89
CA LEU A 352 24.96 11.75 4.33
C LEU A 352 24.81 11.75 5.87
N ASN A 353 25.75 11.14 6.60
CA ASN A 353 25.67 11.05 8.06
C ASN A 353 26.19 12.30 8.81
N ASN A 354 26.88 13.22 8.12
CA ASN A 354 27.36 14.47 8.71
C ASN A 354 26.27 15.58 8.77
N GLN A 355 25.04 15.30 8.35
CA GLN A 355 23.91 16.22 8.50
C GLN A 355 23.35 16.15 9.92
N LYS A 356 23.58 17.22 10.71
CA LYS A 356 23.02 17.37 12.06
C LYS A 356 21.51 17.59 12.04
#